data_AF-A0A1Z5JBM9-F1
#
_entry.id   AF-A0A1Z5JBM9-F1
#
_cell.length_a   1.000
_cell.length_b   1.000
_cell.length_c   1.000
_cell.angle_alpha   90.00
_cell.angle_beta   90.00
_cell.angle_gamma   90.00
#
_symmetry.space_group_name_H-M   'P 1'
#
loop_
_entity.id
_entity.type
_entity.pdbx_description
1 polymer ?
#
loop_
_entity_poly.entity_id
_entity_poly.type
_entity_poly.pdbx_seq_one_letter_code
_entity_poly.pdbx_strand_id
1 'polypeptide(L)'
;MSAVTLAERLGSLNEGPIFLPTEFLQTVVFPQIVFSYLLLSTLYIIALYWAPSGASLRVTRKNCYTATNFVANLILTCAGFYYEFRYIMGSSATEEEKTQGYEPLVFLSCFQLGFQFWAIPVGFFYVNESPAMLAHHFTVIAVAIMSGFLRNGFRYWTAFFYGVIELSSLPLSIMNYFKENPSLIAKYPGWYDTIRLVFAGAFLLVRIILFVPRLFLYLRDHYLLYSQHPNIFYRIFMATCGASSFFLLVLQIYWGVLIVRGVIKGFTKAYKKKL
;
A
#
# COMPACT_ATOMS: atom_id res chain seq x y z
N MET A 1 29.79 20.38 -25.30
CA MET A 1 29.09 20.22 -24.01
C MET A 1 28.91 18.73 -23.78
N SER A 2 29.47 18.16 -22.71
CA SER A 2 29.20 16.76 -22.34
C SER A 2 27.74 16.65 -21.89
N ALA A 3 27.04 15.60 -22.32
CA ALA A 3 25.68 15.33 -21.83
C ALA A 3 25.74 15.05 -20.32
N VAL A 4 24.90 15.75 -19.55
CA VAL A 4 24.78 15.54 -18.09
C VAL A 4 24.22 14.14 -17.84
N THR A 5 24.87 13.37 -16.98
CA THR A 5 24.46 12.00 -16.62
C THR A 5 23.20 12.00 -15.76
N LEU A 6 22.47 10.87 -15.72
CA LEU A 6 21.32 10.71 -14.83
C LEU A 6 21.69 10.89 -13.35
N ALA A 7 22.87 10.39 -12.95
CA ALA A 7 23.37 10.53 -11.59
C ALA A 7 23.55 12.01 -11.23
N GLU A 8 24.18 12.81 -12.09
CA GLU A 8 24.36 14.26 -11.87
C GLU A 8 23.01 15.00 -11.81
N ARG A 9 22.07 14.68 -12.72
CA ARG A 9 20.72 15.26 -12.72
C ARG A 9 19.98 15.00 -11.40
N LEU A 10 19.90 13.75 -10.97
CA LEU A 10 19.26 13.41 -9.69
C LEU A 10 20.06 13.95 -8.49
N GLY A 11 21.39 13.97 -8.57
CA GLY A 11 22.26 14.54 -7.54
C GLY A 11 21.98 16.01 -7.27
N SER A 12 21.74 16.80 -8.32
CA SER A 12 21.38 18.22 -8.17
C SER A 12 20.06 18.46 -7.44
N LEU A 13 19.17 17.46 -7.34
CA LEU A 13 17.93 17.58 -6.56
C LEU A 13 18.16 17.59 -5.04
N ASN A 14 19.38 17.29 -4.60
CA ASN A 14 19.79 17.46 -3.21
C ASN A 14 20.10 18.93 -2.88
N GLU A 15 20.09 19.83 -3.87
CA GLU A 15 20.20 21.27 -3.67
C GLU A 15 18.85 21.82 -3.15
N GLY A 16 18.80 22.08 -1.84
CA GLY A 16 17.71 22.78 -1.16
C GLY A 16 17.20 22.05 0.08
N PRO A 17 16.00 22.42 0.58
CA PRO A 17 15.48 21.85 1.82
C PRO A 17 15.12 20.38 1.64
N ILE A 18 15.43 19.60 2.67
CA ILE A 18 15.08 18.17 2.77
C ILE A 18 13.56 17.99 2.85
N PHE A 19 12.90 18.83 3.66
CA PHE A 19 11.47 18.74 3.93
C PHE A 19 10.67 19.67 2.99
N LEU A 20 9.40 19.33 2.81
CA LEU A 20 8.42 20.27 2.25
C LEU A 20 8.32 21.54 3.13
N PRO A 21 7.83 22.66 2.58
CA PRO A 21 7.61 23.88 3.35
C PRO A 21 6.78 23.63 4.61
N THR A 22 7.18 24.22 5.74
CA THR A 22 6.51 24.02 7.03
C THR A 22 5.03 24.37 6.99
N GLU A 23 4.67 25.45 6.29
CA GLU A 23 3.28 25.85 6.09
C GLU A 23 2.47 24.76 5.38
N PHE A 24 3.01 24.15 4.33
CA PHE A 24 2.36 23.04 3.62
C PHE A 24 2.21 21.81 4.51
N LEU A 25 3.24 21.49 5.31
CA LEU A 25 3.16 20.38 6.27
C LEU A 25 2.02 20.60 7.28
N GLN A 26 1.91 21.81 7.83
CA GLN A 26 0.92 22.17 8.86
C GLN A 26 -0.51 22.29 8.31
N THR A 27 -0.68 22.79 7.08
CA THR A 27 -2.00 23.08 6.50
C THR A 27 -2.54 21.93 5.67
N VAL A 28 -1.68 21.08 5.09
CA VAL A 28 -2.06 20.00 4.18
C VAL A 28 -1.74 18.63 4.78
N VAL A 29 -0.46 18.36 5.07
CA VAL A 29 0.00 17.00 5.40
C VAL A 29 -0.56 16.52 6.74
N PHE A 30 -0.30 17.24 7.84
CA PHE A 30 -0.76 16.82 9.17
C PHE A 30 -2.28 16.74 9.28
N PRO A 31 -3.08 17.74 8.81
CA PRO A 31 -4.53 17.65 8.89
C PRO A 31 -5.09 16.46 8.10
N GLN A 32 -4.54 16.14 6.93
CA GLN A 32 -5.01 14.99 6.14
C GLN A 32 -4.70 13.65 6.81
N ILE A 33 -3.53 13.50 7.45
CA ILE A 33 -3.18 12.30 8.22
C ILE A 33 -4.17 12.12 9.38
N VAL A 34 -4.40 13.19 10.15
CA VAL A 34 -5.32 13.17 11.30
C VAL A 34 -6.75 12.88 10.84
N PHE A 35 -7.22 13.55 9.79
CA PHE A 35 -8.53 13.32 9.22
C PHE A 35 -8.71 11.86 8.78
N SER A 36 -7.72 11.29 8.08
CA SER A 36 -7.78 9.90 7.61
C SER A 36 -7.81 8.91 8.78
N TYR A 37 -6.99 9.14 9.81
CA TYR A 37 -7.02 8.33 11.04
C TYR A 37 -8.39 8.40 11.75
N LEU A 38 -8.94 9.60 11.92
CA LEU A 38 -10.24 9.81 12.58
C LEU A 38 -11.38 9.20 11.77
N LEU A 39 -11.38 9.37 10.45
CA LEU A 39 -12.36 8.76 9.55
C LEU A 39 -12.40 7.24 9.72
N LEU A 40 -11.25 6.57 9.69
CA LEU A 40 -11.18 5.11 9.83
C LEU A 40 -11.54 4.64 11.24
N SER A 41 -11.15 5.41 12.27
CA SER A 41 -11.56 5.15 13.65
C SER A 41 -13.08 5.23 13.81
N THR A 42 -13.71 6.27 13.25
CA THR A 42 -15.17 6.44 13.26
C THR A 42 -15.87 5.32 12.50
N LEU A 43 -15.39 4.95 11.30
CA LEU A 43 -15.94 3.84 10.53
C LEU A 43 -15.87 2.51 11.30
N TYR A 44 -14.75 2.24 11.97
CA TYR A 44 -14.59 1.04 12.80
C TYR A 44 -15.55 1.03 13.99
N ILE A 45 -15.72 2.16 14.69
CA ILE A 45 -16.65 2.28 15.82
C ILE A 45 -18.10 2.11 15.36
N ILE A 46 -18.48 2.72 14.23
CA ILE A 46 -19.80 2.54 13.63
C ILE A 46 -20.01 1.07 13.27
N ALA A 47 -19.05 0.42 12.62
CA ALA A 47 -19.14 -1.00 12.29
C ALA A 47 -19.31 -1.88 13.54
N LEU A 48 -18.60 -1.57 14.64
CA LEU A 48 -18.77 -2.26 15.92
C LEU A 48 -20.16 -2.06 16.52
N TYR A 49 -20.70 -0.85 16.46
CA TYR A 49 -22.04 -0.53 16.97
C TYR A 49 -23.15 -1.28 16.24
N TRP A 50 -23.01 -1.42 14.91
CA TRP A 50 -23.98 -2.11 14.05
C TRP A 50 -23.71 -3.62 13.91
N ALA A 51 -22.71 -4.15 14.60
CA ALA A 51 -22.38 -5.56 14.49
C ALA A 51 -23.50 -6.46 15.08
N PRO A 52 -23.89 -7.56 14.40
CA PRO A 52 -24.94 -8.44 14.89
C PRO A 52 -24.64 -9.00 16.28
N SER A 53 -25.64 -8.96 17.16
CA SER A 53 -25.60 -9.66 18.44
C SER A 53 -25.61 -11.17 18.19
N GLY A 54 -24.56 -11.88 18.64
CA GLY A 54 -24.50 -13.35 18.59
C GLY A 54 -23.15 -13.92 18.18
N ALA A 55 -22.29 -13.13 17.54
CA ALA A 55 -20.89 -13.52 17.31
C ALA A 55 -20.03 -13.24 18.57
N SER A 56 -18.96 -14.01 18.75
CA SER A 56 -17.97 -13.70 19.79
C SER A 56 -17.33 -12.34 19.53
N LEU A 57 -16.98 -11.61 20.59
CA LEU A 57 -16.36 -10.28 20.50
C LEU A 57 -15.12 -10.26 19.58
N ARG A 58 -14.34 -11.35 19.59
CA ARG A 58 -13.17 -11.52 18.73
C ARG A 58 -13.55 -11.56 17.24
N VAL A 59 -14.55 -12.36 16.88
CA VAL A 59 -15.04 -12.46 15.49
C VAL A 59 -15.64 -11.13 15.06
N THR A 60 -16.44 -10.49 15.92
CA THR A 60 -17.02 -9.16 15.66
C THR A 60 -15.95 -8.11 15.34
N ARG A 61 -14.94 -7.99 16.21
CA ARG A 61 -13.82 -7.04 16.01
C ARG A 61 -13.09 -7.29 14.70
N LYS A 62 -12.79 -8.55 14.38
CA LYS A 62 -12.09 -8.93 13.15
C LYS A 62 -12.92 -8.66 11.89
N ASN A 63 -14.24 -8.89 11.94
CA ASN A 63 -15.14 -8.53 10.85
C ASN A 63 -15.21 -7.01 10.64
N CYS A 64 -15.35 -6.22 11.71
CA CYS A 64 -15.38 -4.76 11.65
C CYS A 64 -14.05 -4.17 11.14
N TYR A 65 -12.93 -4.76 11.57
CA TYR A 65 -11.60 -4.42 11.09
C TYR A 65 -11.46 -4.72 9.60
N THR A 66 -11.89 -5.90 9.16
CA THR A 66 -11.88 -6.30 7.73
C THR A 66 -12.76 -5.39 6.87
N ALA A 67 -13.94 -5.00 7.36
CA ALA A 67 -14.83 -4.07 6.68
C ALA A 67 -14.22 -2.67 6.55
N THR A 68 -13.60 -2.17 7.62
CA THR A 68 -12.92 -0.86 7.61
C THR A 68 -11.72 -0.87 6.67
N ASN A 69 -10.91 -1.94 6.71
CA ASN A 69 -9.83 -2.18 5.74
C ASN A 69 -10.33 -2.19 4.30
N PHE A 70 -11.47 -2.84 4.03
CA PHE A 70 -12.06 -2.85 2.70
C PHE A 70 -12.39 -1.42 2.23
N VAL A 71 -13.00 -0.60 3.08
CA VAL A 71 -13.33 0.79 2.74
C VAL A 71 -12.07 1.64 2.52
N ALA A 72 -11.06 1.54 3.39
CA ALA A 72 -9.78 2.24 3.21
C ALA A 72 -9.12 1.88 1.87
N ASN A 73 -9.00 0.57 1.58
CA ASN A 73 -8.41 0.10 0.34
C ASN A 73 -9.24 0.49 -0.89
N LEU A 74 -10.57 0.58 -0.76
CA LEU A 74 -11.43 1.03 -1.86
C LEU A 74 -11.19 2.50 -2.17
N ILE A 75 -11.10 3.36 -1.15
CA ILE A 75 -10.76 4.78 -1.31
C ILE A 75 -9.40 4.92 -1.99
N LEU A 76 -8.38 4.22 -1.49
CA LEU A 76 -7.03 4.23 -2.06
C LEU A 76 -7.01 3.71 -3.50
N THR A 77 -7.71 2.62 -3.80
CA THR A 77 -7.79 2.05 -5.15
C THR A 77 -8.43 3.03 -6.13
N CYS A 78 -9.58 3.63 -5.76
CA CYS A 78 -10.27 4.61 -6.59
C CYS A 78 -9.43 5.87 -6.82
N ALA A 79 -8.84 6.43 -5.76
CA ALA A 79 -7.96 7.58 -5.87
C ALA A 79 -6.71 7.25 -6.71
N GLY A 80 -6.12 6.08 -6.49
CA GLY A 80 -4.98 5.57 -7.24
C GLY A 80 -5.25 5.51 -8.73
N PHE A 81 -6.34 4.85 -9.13
CA PHE A 81 -6.74 4.80 -10.54
C PHE A 81 -7.03 6.19 -11.10
N TYR A 82 -7.75 7.04 -10.37
CA TYR A 82 -8.00 8.41 -10.80
C TYR A 82 -6.70 9.16 -11.10
N TYR A 83 -5.74 9.17 -10.16
CA TYR A 83 -4.47 9.87 -10.35
C TYR A 83 -3.58 9.22 -11.41
N GLU A 84 -3.54 7.89 -11.45
CA GLU A 84 -2.77 7.12 -12.43
C GLU A 84 -3.24 7.43 -13.85
N PHE A 85 -4.54 7.36 -14.12
CA PHE A 85 -5.10 7.66 -15.45
C PHE A 85 -5.02 9.15 -15.80
N ARG A 86 -5.23 10.04 -14.83
CA ARG A 86 -5.34 11.48 -15.10
C ARG A 86 -3.99 12.17 -15.28
N TYR A 87 -2.96 11.73 -14.55
CA TYR A 87 -1.69 12.46 -14.46
C TYR A 87 -0.46 11.62 -14.84
N ILE A 88 -0.52 10.30 -14.73
CA ILE A 88 0.68 9.44 -14.87
C ILE A 88 0.70 8.74 -16.24
N MET A 89 -0.40 8.10 -16.62
CA MET A 89 -0.51 7.40 -17.90
C MET A 89 -0.44 8.39 -19.07
N GLY A 90 0.51 8.15 -19.98
CA GLY A 90 0.78 9.04 -21.10
C GLY A 90 1.64 10.26 -20.76
N SER A 91 2.08 10.41 -19.50
CA SER A 91 3.04 11.46 -19.14
C SER A 91 4.43 11.14 -19.71
N SER A 92 5.13 12.17 -20.18
CA SER A 92 6.54 12.12 -20.56
C SER A 92 7.44 12.60 -19.41
N ALA A 93 7.05 12.31 -18.16
CA ALA A 93 7.64 12.92 -16.98
C ALA A 93 9.13 12.59 -16.84
N THR A 94 9.95 13.60 -16.59
CA THR A 94 11.39 13.44 -16.37
C THR A 94 11.66 12.78 -15.01
N GLU A 95 12.88 12.30 -14.80
CA GLU A 95 13.29 11.69 -13.53
C GLU A 95 13.24 12.69 -12.36
N GLU A 96 13.48 13.98 -12.61
CA GLU A 96 13.33 15.05 -11.62
C GLU A 96 11.87 15.27 -11.26
N GLU A 97 10.98 15.35 -12.24
CA GLU A 97 9.54 15.49 -12.02
C GLU A 97 8.98 14.29 -11.24
N LYS A 98 9.47 13.08 -11.53
CA LYS A 98 9.12 11.86 -10.78
C LYS A 98 9.57 11.91 -9.32
N THR A 99 10.64 12.64 -9.02
CA THR A 99 11.27 12.70 -7.70
C THR A 99 10.68 13.82 -6.83
N GLN A 100 10.57 15.05 -7.35
CA GLN A 100 10.11 16.23 -6.59
C GLN A 100 8.68 16.65 -6.88
N GLY A 101 8.15 16.37 -8.09
CA GLY A 101 6.88 16.90 -8.56
C GLY A 101 5.63 16.23 -7.95
N TYR A 102 4.49 16.46 -8.59
CA TYR A 102 3.20 15.81 -8.29
C TYR A 102 2.69 16.05 -6.86
N GLU A 103 2.76 17.29 -6.38
CA GLU A 103 2.22 17.69 -5.06
C GLU A 103 0.76 17.25 -4.79
N PRO A 104 -0.18 17.26 -5.76
CA PRO A 104 -1.55 16.78 -5.53
C PRO A 104 -1.63 15.32 -5.05
N LEU A 105 -0.61 14.50 -5.36
CA LEU A 105 -0.56 13.09 -4.97
C LEU A 105 -0.11 12.89 -3.51
N VAL A 106 0.28 13.95 -2.79
CA VAL A 106 0.57 13.91 -1.34
C VAL A 106 -0.58 13.29 -0.55
N PHE A 107 -1.82 13.51 -0.98
CA PHE A 107 -3.02 12.95 -0.35
C PHE A 107 -2.93 11.43 -0.17
N LEU A 108 -2.41 10.69 -1.17
CA LEU A 108 -2.29 9.23 -1.08
C LEU A 108 -1.34 8.80 0.03
N SER A 109 -0.25 9.53 0.20
CA SER A 109 0.72 9.28 1.28
C SER A 109 0.12 9.62 2.65
N CYS A 110 -0.60 10.74 2.74
CA CYS A 110 -1.26 11.16 3.98
C CYS A 110 -2.37 10.20 4.41
N PHE A 111 -3.20 9.75 3.47
CA PHE A 111 -4.23 8.76 3.72
C PHE A 111 -3.60 7.42 4.13
N GLN A 112 -2.54 7.01 3.45
CA GLN A 112 -1.82 5.78 3.81
C GLN A 112 -1.26 5.84 5.22
N LEU A 113 -0.66 6.96 5.64
CA LEU A 113 -0.17 7.16 7.02
C LEU A 113 -1.31 7.10 8.04
N GLY A 114 -2.41 7.84 7.80
CA GLY A 114 -3.57 7.79 8.69
C GLY A 114 -4.17 6.37 8.79
N PHE A 115 -4.18 5.65 7.67
CA PHE A 115 -4.59 4.26 7.61
C PHE A 115 -3.66 3.37 8.44
N GLN A 116 -2.34 3.44 8.28
CA GLN A 116 -1.41 2.63 9.05
C GLN A 116 -1.46 2.96 10.56
N PHE A 117 -1.59 4.23 10.93
CA PHE A 117 -1.73 4.66 12.33
C PHE A 117 -3.01 4.17 12.99
N TRP A 118 -4.07 3.92 12.21
CA TRP A 118 -5.27 3.24 12.71
C TRP A 118 -5.09 1.71 12.72
N ALA A 119 -4.56 1.14 11.64
CA ALA A 119 -4.49 -0.30 11.42
C ALA A 119 -3.58 -0.99 12.44
N ILE A 120 -2.41 -0.43 12.74
CA ILE A 120 -1.44 -1.04 13.67
C ILE A 120 -2.01 -1.22 15.08
N PRO A 121 -2.52 -0.18 15.79
CA PRO A 121 -3.05 -0.37 17.13
C PRO A 121 -4.28 -1.29 17.12
N VAL A 122 -5.18 -1.18 16.13
CA VAL A 122 -6.36 -2.05 16.09
C VAL A 122 -5.97 -3.50 15.79
N GLY A 123 -5.09 -3.70 14.82
CA GLY A 123 -4.55 -4.98 14.39
C GLY A 123 -3.82 -5.70 15.51
N PHE A 124 -2.96 -4.98 16.23
CA PHE A 124 -2.17 -5.51 17.35
C PHE A 124 -3.03 -5.82 18.57
N PHE A 125 -3.80 -4.85 19.09
CA PHE A 125 -4.50 -5.01 20.36
C PHE A 125 -5.83 -5.77 20.27
N TYR A 126 -6.51 -5.73 19.12
CA TYR A 126 -7.89 -6.23 19.01
C TYR A 126 -8.09 -7.37 18.02
N VAL A 127 -7.22 -7.52 17.01
CA VAL A 127 -7.39 -8.51 15.93
C VAL A 127 -6.33 -9.62 15.97
N ASN A 128 -5.21 -9.40 16.65
CA ASN A 128 -4.02 -10.26 16.65
C ASN A 128 -3.51 -10.51 15.23
N GLU A 129 -3.21 -9.42 14.51
CA GLU A 129 -2.58 -9.53 13.20
C GLU A 129 -1.24 -10.27 13.24
N SER A 130 -0.89 -10.90 12.11
CA SER A 130 0.35 -11.64 12.02
C SER A 130 1.56 -10.70 12.06
N PRO A 131 2.71 -11.13 12.62
CA PRO A 131 3.92 -10.32 12.63
C PRO A 131 4.37 -9.86 11.24
N ALA A 132 4.15 -10.68 10.21
CA ALA A 132 4.47 -10.32 8.82
C ALA A 132 3.61 -9.16 8.31
N MET A 133 2.32 -9.11 8.67
CA MET A 133 1.44 -7.98 8.33
C MET A 133 1.82 -6.72 9.12
N LEU A 134 2.14 -6.84 10.41
CA LEU A 134 2.61 -5.70 11.20
C LEU A 134 3.91 -5.11 10.62
N ALA A 135 4.88 -5.95 10.25
CA ALA A 135 6.10 -5.52 9.57
C ALA A 135 5.81 -4.84 8.22
N HIS A 136 4.83 -5.35 7.46
CA HIS A 136 4.32 -4.68 6.27
C HIS A 136 3.78 -3.28 6.59
N HIS A 137 2.92 -3.12 7.61
CA HIS A 137 2.38 -1.82 8.00
C HIS A 137 3.46 -0.81 8.40
N PHE A 138 4.45 -1.23 9.20
CA PHE A 138 5.57 -0.35 9.59
C PHE A 138 6.45 0.06 8.41
N THR A 139 6.71 -0.84 7.47
CA THR A 139 7.50 -0.51 6.27
C THR A 139 6.74 0.40 5.31
N VAL A 140 5.41 0.28 5.23
CA VAL A 140 4.54 1.22 4.53
C VAL A 140 4.59 2.62 5.18
N ILE A 141 4.60 2.72 6.51
CA ILE A 141 4.78 4.02 7.21
C ILE A 141 6.08 4.69 6.77
N ALA A 142 7.20 3.96 6.79
CA ALA A 142 8.51 4.52 6.44
C ALA A 142 8.50 5.16 5.04
N VAL A 143 8.00 4.44 4.04
CA VAL A 143 7.94 4.96 2.66
C VAL A 143 6.90 6.08 2.52
N ALA A 144 5.77 6.01 3.23
CA ALA A 144 4.75 7.05 3.16
C ALA A 144 5.19 8.35 3.86
N ILE A 145 6.04 8.28 4.90
CA ILE A 145 6.70 9.47 5.47
C ILE A 145 7.57 10.14 4.42
N MET A 146 8.38 9.36 3.68
CA MET A 146 9.21 9.91 2.61
C MET A 146 8.37 10.70 1.59
N SER A 147 7.29 10.10 1.08
CA SER A 147 6.43 10.75 0.09
C SER A 147 5.55 11.88 0.65
N GLY A 148 5.17 11.81 1.93
CA GLY A 148 4.36 12.84 2.58
C GLY A 148 5.14 14.07 3.02
N PHE A 149 6.40 13.90 3.47
CA PHE A 149 7.11 14.97 4.19
C PHE A 149 8.34 15.52 3.47
N LEU A 150 9.00 14.75 2.60
CA LEU A 150 10.26 15.16 1.99
C LEU A 150 10.04 15.88 0.66
N ARG A 151 10.87 16.87 0.34
CA ARG A 151 10.85 17.51 -0.99
C ARG A 151 11.07 16.45 -2.09
N ASN A 152 12.10 15.63 -1.94
CA ASN A 152 12.37 14.46 -2.80
C ASN A 152 11.51 13.25 -2.39
N GLY A 153 10.20 13.38 -2.53
CA GLY A 153 9.22 12.42 -2.02
C GLY A 153 8.80 11.31 -2.99
N PHE A 154 9.26 11.33 -4.24
CA PHE A 154 8.90 10.33 -5.27
C PHE A 154 7.37 10.19 -5.49
N ARG A 155 6.64 11.30 -5.39
CA ARG A 155 5.16 11.33 -5.37
C ARG A 155 4.51 10.79 -6.62
N TYR A 156 5.17 10.91 -7.77
CA TYR A 156 4.74 10.31 -9.03
C TYR A 156 4.35 8.83 -8.88
N TRP A 157 5.09 8.08 -8.07
CA TRP A 157 4.87 6.65 -7.90
C TRP A 157 3.72 6.31 -6.93
N THR A 158 3.27 7.26 -6.12
CA THR A 158 2.30 7.02 -5.04
C THR A 158 0.92 6.64 -5.55
N ALA A 159 0.50 7.15 -6.72
CA ALA A 159 -0.73 6.73 -7.41
C ALA A 159 -0.80 5.21 -7.56
N PHE A 160 0.31 4.62 -8.00
CA PHE A 160 0.42 3.18 -8.15
C PHE A 160 0.71 2.47 -6.82
N PHE A 161 1.73 2.91 -6.07
CA PHE A 161 2.23 2.22 -4.88
C PHE A 161 1.30 2.28 -3.66
N TYR A 162 0.48 3.31 -3.51
CA TYR A 162 -0.48 3.43 -2.42
C TYR A 162 -1.92 3.27 -2.88
N GLY A 163 -2.18 3.35 -4.18
CA GLY A 163 -3.52 3.27 -4.74
C GLY A 163 -3.76 2.01 -5.55
N VAL A 164 -3.26 1.95 -6.79
CA VAL A 164 -3.55 0.85 -7.74
C VAL A 164 -3.20 -0.52 -7.16
N ILE A 165 -2.11 -0.63 -6.39
CA ILE A 165 -1.69 -1.91 -5.79
C ILE A 165 -2.74 -2.48 -4.82
N GLU A 166 -3.55 -1.62 -4.20
CA GLU A 166 -4.60 -2.00 -3.24
C GLU A 166 -5.83 -2.62 -3.90
N LEU A 167 -5.92 -2.63 -5.23
CA LEU A 167 -6.98 -3.34 -5.96
C LEU A 167 -7.06 -4.81 -5.54
N SER A 168 -5.91 -5.45 -5.36
CA SER A 168 -5.82 -6.85 -4.91
C SER A 168 -6.26 -7.05 -3.46
N SER A 169 -6.25 -6.00 -2.63
CA SER A 169 -6.69 -6.03 -1.23
C SER A 169 -8.21 -6.07 -1.09
N LEU A 170 -8.96 -5.62 -2.10
CA LEU A 170 -10.43 -5.68 -2.11
C LEU A 170 -10.97 -7.12 -2.10
N PRO A 171 -10.64 -8.01 -3.07
CA PRO A 171 -11.09 -9.39 -3.03
C PRO A 171 -10.45 -10.18 -1.86
N LEU A 172 -9.26 -9.78 -1.38
CA LEU A 172 -8.65 -10.37 -0.18
C LEU A 172 -9.51 -10.12 1.07
N SER A 173 -9.97 -8.89 1.28
CA SER A 173 -10.83 -8.55 2.42
C SER A 173 -12.15 -9.33 2.37
N ILE A 174 -12.76 -9.48 1.19
CA ILE A 174 -13.96 -10.30 1.02
C ILE A 174 -13.64 -11.77 1.33
N MET A 175 -12.54 -12.32 0.80
CA MET A 175 -12.12 -13.70 1.09
C MET A 175 -11.89 -13.93 2.59
N ASN A 176 -11.26 -12.98 3.28
CA ASN A 176 -11.04 -13.06 4.72
C ASN A 176 -12.36 -13.02 5.49
N TYR A 177 -13.32 -12.18 5.08
CA TYR A 177 -14.66 -12.17 5.66
C TYR A 177 -15.35 -13.53 5.54
N PHE A 178 -15.27 -14.21 4.38
CA PHE A 178 -15.79 -15.57 4.25
C PHE A 178 -15.11 -16.56 5.20
N LYS A 179 -13.79 -16.48 5.39
CA LYS A 179 -13.04 -17.37 6.30
C LYS A 179 -13.46 -17.23 7.76
N GLU A 180 -13.78 -16.01 8.19
CA GLU A 180 -14.27 -15.77 9.55
C GLU A 180 -15.74 -16.15 9.75
N ASN A 181 -16.49 -16.36 8.65
CA ASN A 181 -17.92 -16.70 8.68
C ASN A 181 -18.18 -17.98 7.86
N PRO A 182 -17.80 -19.18 8.34
CA PRO A 182 -17.90 -20.43 7.58
C PRO A 182 -19.32 -20.78 7.12
N SER A 183 -20.35 -20.30 7.82
CA SER A 183 -21.75 -20.45 7.41
C SER A 183 -22.03 -19.80 6.05
N LEU A 184 -21.34 -18.71 5.70
CA LEU A 184 -21.43 -18.07 4.38
C LEU A 184 -20.77 -18.90 3.30
N ILE A 185 -19.68 -19.59 3.60
CA ILE A 185 -19.04 -20.53 2.66
C ILE A 185 -19.99 -21.71 2.39
N ALA A 186 -20.62 -22.26 3.43
CA ALA A 186 -21.60 -23.33 3.28
C ALA A 186 -22.83 -22.88 2.46
N LYS A 187 -23.29 -21.64 2.67
CA LYS A 187 -24.43 -21.07 1.94
C LYS A 187 -24.10 -20.69 0.49
N TYR A 188 -22.87 -20.24 0.22
CA TYR A 188 -22.43 -19.75 -1.08
C TYR A 188 -21.07 -20.33 -1.50
N PRO A 189 -20.94 -21.65 -1.68
CA PRO A 189 -19.65 -22.30 -1.90
C PRO A 189 -18.94 -21.81 -3.19
N GLY A 190 -19.69 -21.59 -4.27
CA GLY A 190 -19.14 -21.08 -5.53
C GLY A 190 -18.62 -19.65 -5.45
N TRP A 191 -19.15 -18.82 -4.55
CA TRP A 191 -18.72 -17.43 -4.39
C TRP A 191 -17.33 -17.36 -3.78
N TYR A 192 -17.08 -18.14 -2.72
CA TYR A 192 -15.78 -18.16 -2.07
C TYR A 192 -14.64 -18.57 -3.03
N ASP A 193 -14.86 -19.62 -3.81
CA ASP A 193 -13.87 -20.07 -4.80
C ASP A 193 -13.65 -19.03 -5.91
N THR A 194 -14.72 -18.39 -6.39
CA THR A 194 -14.65 -17.31 -7.39
C THR A 194 -13.86 -16.12 -6.86
N ILE A 195 -14.16 -15.63 -5.66
CA ILE A 195 -13.46 -14.50 -5.02
C ILE A 195 -11.99 -14.84 -4.82
N ARG A 196 -11.67 -16.07 -4.43
CA ARG A 196 -10.29 -16.54 -4.28
C ARG A 196 -9.52 -16.52 -5.61
N LEU A 197 -10.16 -16.89 -6.72
CA LEU A 197 -9.56 -16.80 -8.05
C LEU A 197 -9.37 -15.34 -8.49
N VAL A 198 -10.37 -14.48 -8.26
CA VAL A 198 -10.28 -13.04 -8.54
C VAL A 198 -9.14 -12.40 -7.73
N PHE A 199 -9.01 -12.74 -6.45
CA PHE A 199 -7.88 -12.31 -5.62
C PHE A 199 -6.54 -12.75 -6.22
N ALA A 200 -6.40 -14.03 -6.58
CA ALA A 200 -5.17 -14.55 -7.15
C ALA A 200 -4.78 -13.82 -8.45
N GLY A 201 -5.74 -13.63 -9.36
CA GLY A 201 -5.52 -12.92 -10.62
C GLY A 201 -5.14 -11.46 -10.39
N ALA A 202 -5.90 -10.75 -9.56
CA ALA A 202 -5.63 -9.35 -9.23
C ALA A 202 -4.26 -9.17 -8.58
N PHE A 203 -3.90 -10.02 -7.60
CA PHE A 203 -2.62 -9.97 -6.91
C PHE A 203 -1.45 -10.17 -7.88
N LEU A 204 -1.48 -11.21 -8.69
CA LEU A 204 -0.40 -11.49 -9.64
C LEU A 204 -0.26 -10.37 -10.68
N LEU A 205 -1.37 -9.83 -11.18
CA LEU A 205 -1.32 -8.72 -12.12
C LEU A 205 -0.74 -7.46 -11.48
N VAL A 206 -1.36 -6.93 -10.42
CA VAL A 206 -0.98 -5.60 -9.91
C VAL A 206 0.30 -5.64 -9.08
N ARG A 207 0.52 -6.69 -8.28
CA ARG A 207 1.64 -6.75 -7.32
C ARG A 207 2.89 -7.46 -7.85
N ILE A 208 2.75 -8.30 -8.88
CA ILE A 208 3.91 -8.98 -9.50
C ILE A 208 4.22 -8.38 -10.87
N ILE A 209 3.28 -8.44 -11.81
CA ILE A 209 3.54 -8.05 -13.20
C ILE A 209 3.75 -6.52 -13.31
N LEU A 210 2.88 -5.72 -12.70
CA LEU A 210 2.93 -4.26 -12.84
C LEU A 210 3.84 -3.57 -11.81
N PHE A 211 3.79 -4.01 -10.54
CA PHE A 211 4.55 -3.38 -9.47
C PHE A 211 6.06 -3.60 -9.58
N VAL A 212 6.51 -4.83 -9.86
CA VAL A 212 7.93 -5.19 -9.79
C VAL A 212 8.80 -4.34 -10.73
N PRO A 213 8.47 -4.18 -12.03
CA PRO A 213 9.26 -3.33 -12.92
C PRO A 213 9.30 -1.86 -12.48
N ARG A 214 8.17 -1.32 -12.01
CA ARG A 214 8.07 0.06 -11.52
C ARG A 214 8.93 0.27 -10.28
N LEU A 215 8.93 -0.69 -9.37
CA LEU A 215 9.75 -0.63 -8.16
C LEU A 215 11.24 -0.65 -8.47
N PHE A 216 11.69 -1.40 -9.48
CA PHE A 216 13.11 -1.37 -9.88
C PHE A 216 13.55 0.01 -10.38
N LEU A 217 12.71 0.68 -11.19
CA LEU A 217 12.98 2.06 -11.62
C LEU A 217 13.03 3.03 -10.44
N TYR A 218 12.03 2.94 -9.55
CA TYR A 218 12.00 3.72 -8.32
C TYR A 218 13.24 3.49 -7.45
N LEU A 219 13.65 2.23 -7.21
CA LEU A 219 14.81 1.90 -6.37
C LEU A 219 16.12 2.39 -6.97
N ARG A 220 16.27 2.35 -8.31
CA ARG A 220 17.41 2.92 -9.02
C ARG A 220 17.51 4.42 -8.76
N ASP A 221 16.42 5.16 -9.02
CA ASP A 221 16.40 6.62 -8.91
C ASP A 221 16.56 7.05 -7.44
N HIS A 222 15.90 6.34 -6.53
CA HIS A 222 16.07 6.49 -5.09
C HIS A 222 17.54 6.33 -4.66
N TYR A 223 18.21 5.25 -5.11
CA TYR A 223 19.63 5.01 -4.80
C TYR A 223 20.53 6.13 -5.33
N LEU A 224 20.34 6.54 -6.60
CA LEU A 224 21.12 7.62 -7.19
C LEU A 224 20.95 8.94 -6.43
N LEU A 225 19.73 9.25 -5.98
CA LEU A 225 19.46 10.45 -5.20
C LEU A 225 20.16 10.43 -3.83
N TYR A 226 19.86 9.42 -2.99
CA TYR A 226 20.31 9.47 -1.59
C TYR A 226 21.82 9.21 -1.46
N SER A 227 22.42 8.41 -2.34
CA SER A 227 23.86 8.10 -2.26
C SER A 227 24.76 9.32 -2.39
N GLN A 228 24.26 10.40 -3.01
CA GLN A 228 24.97 11.64 -3.28
C GLN A 228 24.69 12.76 -2.26
N HIS A 229 23.77 12.56 -1.31
CA HIS A 229 23.38 13.64 -0.40
C HIS A 229 24.43 13.86 0.72
N PRO A 230 24.88 15.11 1.01
CA PRO A 230 25.94 15.35 1.99
C PRO A 230 25.53 15.06 3.45
N ASN A 231 24.24 15.26 3.79
CA ASN A 231 23.73 15.01 5.14
C ASN A 231 23.59 13.49 5.44
N ILE A 232 24.31 13.01 6.46
CA ILE A 232 24.30 11.59 6.85
C ILE A 232 22.96 11.10 7.41
N PHE A 233 22.24 11.92 8.18
CA PHE A 233 20.94 11.53 8.74
C PHE A 233 19.89 11.34 7.64
N TYR A 234 19.89 12.23 6.64
CA TYR A 234 19.08 12.05 5.44
C TYR A 234 19.40 10.72 4.74
N ARG A 235 20.69 10.42 4.55
CA ARG A 235 21.12 9.17 3.92
C ARG A 235 20.66 7.93 4.68
N ILE A 236 20.76 7.94 6.01
CA ILE A 236 20.28 6.83 6.86
C ILE A 236 18.76 6.66 6.72
N PHE A 237 18.01 7.76 6.77
CA PHE A 237 16.55 7.71 6.61
C PHE A 237 16.14 7.18 5.23
N MET A 238 16.72 7.73 4.16
CA MET A 238 16.45 7.27 2.80
C MET A 238 16.88 5.82 2.60
N ALA A 239 18.05 5.40 3.09
CA ALA A 239 18.46 3.99 3.07
C ALA A 239 17.44 3.08 3.77
N THR A 240 16.85 3.53 4.87
CA THR A 240 15.76 2.83 5.57
C THR A 240 14.49 2.73 4.72
N CYS A 241 14.13 3.78 3.99
CA CYS A 241 13.00 3.77 3.04
C CYS A 241 13.25 2.84 1.84
N GLY A 242 14.48 2.83 1.32
CA GLY A 242 14.92 1.90 0.27
C GLY A 242 14.87 0.45 0.74
N ALA A 243 15.40 0.16 1.93
CA ALA A 243 15.34 -1.17 2.54
C ALA A 243 13.89 -1.62 2.81
N SER A 244 13.03 -0.71 3.28
CA SER A 244 11.59 -0.96 3.47
C SER A 244 10.90 -1.31 2.15
N SER A 245 11.20 -0.57 1.08
CA SER A 245 10.68 -0.81 -0.27
C SER A 245 11.12 -2.18 -0.81
N PHE A 246 12.38 -2.55 -0.60
CA PHE A 246 12.91 -3.87 -0.98
C PHE A 246 12.30 -5.00 -0.14
N PHE A 247 12.12 -4.79 1.17
CA PHE A 247 11.41 -5.75 2.02
C PHE A 247 9.98 -6.00 1.53
N LEU A 248 9.25 -4.93 1.19
CA LEU A 248 7.90 -5.01 0.64
C LEU A 248 7.88 -5.82 -0.65
N LEU A 249 8.86 -5.66 -1.54
CA LEU A 249 9.02 -6.47 -2.75
C LEU A 249 9.17 -7.97 -2.44
N VAL A 250 10.10 -8.31 -1.55
CA VAL A 250 10.35 -9.70 -1.15
C VAL A 250 9.07 -10.32 -0.58
N LEU A 251 8.33 -9.57 0.23
CA LEU A 251 7.06 -10.01 0.79
C LEU A 251 5.99 -10.23 -0.29
N GLN A 252 5.89 -9.34 -1.30
CA GLN A 252 4.97 -9.53 -2.42
C GLN A 252 5.31 -10.80 -3.22
N ILE A 253 6.60 -11.03 -3.52
CA ILE A 253 7.04 -12.23 -4.23
C ILE A 253 6.74 -13.49 -3.41
N TYR A 254 7.05 -13.48 -2.11
CA TYR A 254 6.75 -14.58 -1.21
C TYR A 254 5.26 -14.94 -1.21
N TRP A 255 4.37 -13.95 -1.05
CA TRP A 255 2.93 -14.17 -1.12
C TRP A 255 2.46 -14.61 -2.51
N GLY A 256 3.06 -14.07 -3.58
CA GLY A 256 2.79 -14.51 -4.96
C GLY A 256 3.08 -16.01 -5.15
N VAL A 257 4.22 -16.50 -4.63
CA VAL A 257 4.57 -17.93 -4.64
C VAL A 257 3.54 -18.75 -3.87
N LEU A 258 3.09 -18.30 -2.70
CA LEU A 258 2.06 -19.00 -1.93
C LEU A 258 0.72 -19.05 -2.66
N ILE A 259 0.33 -17.97 -3.33
CA ILE A 259 -0.91 -17.88 -4.12
C ILE A 259 -0.85 -18.88 -5.28
N VAL A 260 0.23 -18.88 -6.06
CA VAL A 260 0.41 -19.81 -7.19
C VAL A 260 0.35 -21.26 -6.72
N ARG A 261 1.08 -21.60 -5.65
CA ARG A 261 1.02 -22.95 -5.04
C ARG A 261 -0.40 -23.31 -4.60
N GLY A 262 -1.11 -22.37 -3.99
CA GLY A 262 -2.50 -22.54 -3.55
C GLY A 262 -3.47 -22.80 -4.70
N VAL A 263 -3.30 -22.11 -5.83
CA VAL A 263 -4.11 -22.27 -7.04
C VAL A 263 -3.83 -23.61 -7.71
N ILE A 264 -2.55 -23.97 -7.93
CA ILE A 264 -2.15 -25.26 -8.52
C ILE A 264 -2.73 -26.43 -7.71
N LYS A 265 -2.54 -26.40 -6.37
CA LYS A 265 -3.09 -27.44 -5.47
C LYS A 265 -4.62 -27.54 -5.57
N GLY A 266 -5.30 -26.41 -5.75
CA GLY A 266 -6.76 -26.36 -5.96
C GLY A 266 -7.18 -27.11 -7.22
N PHE A 267 -6.53 -26.83 -8.35
CA PHE A 267 -6.80 -27.50 -9.62
C PHE A 267 -6.48 -28.99 -9.57
N THR A 268 -5.35 -29.40 -8.99
CA THR A 268 -4.98 -30.82 -8.86
C THR A 268 -6.02 -31.60 -8.05
N LYS A 269 -6.55 -31.02 -6.96
CA LYS A 269 -7.59 -31.66 -6.14
C LYS A 269 -8.92 -31.78 -6.90
N ALA A 270 -9.31 -30.75 -7.65
CA ALA A 270 -10.52 -30.78 -8.47
C ALA A 270 -10.45 -31.83 -9.58
N TYR A 271 -9.29 -31.97 -10.23
CA TYR A 271 -9.05 -32.99 -11.25
C TYR A 271 -9.16 -34.41 -10.67
N LYS A 272 -8.50 -34.68 -9.53
CA LYS A 272 -8.58 -35.98 -8.85
C LYS A 272 -9.99 -36.38 -8.38
N LYS A 273 -10.91 -35.43 -8.20
CA LYS A 273 -12.31 -35.72 -7.83
C LYS A 273 -13.18 -36.10 -9.04
N LYS A 274 -12.72 -35.81 -10.26
CA LYS A 274 -13.42 -36.11 -11.52
C LYS A 274 -13.00 -37.46 -12.13
N LEU A 275 -11.87 -38.02 -11.70
CA LEU A 275 -11.44 -39.39 -11.98
C LEU A 275 -12.02 -40.33 -10.94
#